data_AF-A0A6P6SBX3-F1
#
_entry.id   AF-A0A6P6SBX3-F1
#
_cell.length_a   1.000
_cell.length_b   1.000
_cell.length_c   1.000
_cell.angle_alpha   90.00
_cell.angle_beta   90.00
_cell.angle_gamma   90.00
#
_symmetry.space_group_name_H-M   'P 1'
#
loop_
_entity.id
_entity.type
_entity.pdbx_description
1 polymer ?
#
loop_
_entity_poly.entity_id
_entity_poly.type
_entity_poly.pdbx_seq_one_letter_code
_entity_poly.pdbx_strand_id
1 'polypeptide(L)'
;MVIARGLPRGFPYRLIYNQRSLWVKRRQRKSILRPCSVKKLLSHSREEHEREKEHEHAVSKDEERKKDMAKARKEEAKAGDSEDILPGIPPVPSTNHPKSGVVFVLEKASLVPAYVGRTYEILNPDKHADFLRKKNMNPYDYRPDIVHEILVDILGSRLNMAGMVQAVFVKTDLGHLIKIKPHVRIPPTLGKFCAMMSQLLQKFSIKARGGGEKLMQLIENPLVKHLPVNSRIIGLSVSSPKAVRLRDYVDDVGNDCTPVFVIGAMAHGKINDDYTDDLISVSALPLSAGACVRRICYELERKWRIL
;
A
#
# COMPACT_ATOMS: atom_id res chain seq x y z
N MET A 1 26.49 2.63 -48.21
CA MET A 1 25.37 2.17 -49.05
C MET A 1 24.29 1.63 -48.12
N VAL A 2 23.12 2.25 -48.21
CA VAL A 2 21.95 2.11 -47.33
C VAL A 2 21.25 0.76 -47.57
N ILE A 3 20.69 0.13 -46.52
CA ILE A 3 19.27 -0.30 -46.42
C ILE A 3 19.02 -0.89 -45.01
N ALA A 4 17.96 -0.36 -44.40
CA ALA A 4 17.39 -0.71 -43.10
C ALA A 4 16.32 -1.80 -43.20
N ARG A 5 15.99 -2.45 -42.06
CA ARG A 5 14.68 -2.97 -41.56
C ARG A 5 14.95 -4.17 -40.62
N GLY A 6 14.33 -4.33 -39.45
CA GLY A 6 13.29 -3.56 -38.76
C GLY A 6 13.10 -4.08 -37.32
N LEU A 7 12.75 -3.17 -36.42
CA LEU A 7 12.32 -3.45 -35.05
C LEU A 7 10.89 -4.01 -35.03
N PRO A 8 10.54 -4.93 -34.11
CA PRO A 8 9.16 -5.14 -33.75
C PRO A 8 8.70 -4.09 -32.72
N ARG A 9 7.45 -3.68 -32.94
CA ARG A 9 6.77 -2.50 -32.43
C ARG A 9 6.31 -2.70 -30.99
N GLY A 10 6.53 -1.69 -30.16
CA GLY A 10 5.84 -1.52 -28.88
C GLY A 10 4.33 -1.39 -29.10
N PHE A 11 3.56 -2.16 -28.33
CA PHE A 11 2.12 -2.01 -28.22
C PHE A 11 1.78 -0.99 -27.13
N PRO A 12 0.89 -0.01 -27.40
CA PRO A 12 0.54 1.01 -26.43
C PRO A 12 -0.50 0.45 -25.45
N TYR A 13 -0.14 0.40 -24.16
CA TYR A 13 -1.12 0.33 -23.08
C TYR A 13 -1.93 1.63 -23.08
N ARG A 14 -3.12 1.60 -23.69
CA ARG A 14 -4.12 2.67 -23.58
C ARG A 14 -5.22 2.17 -22.64
N LEU A 15 -4.93 2.19 -21.34
CA LEU A 15 -5.93 2.04 -20.29
C LEU A 15 -6.18 3.42 -19.68
N ILE A 16 -7.47 3.75 -19.69
CA ILE A 16 -8.08 5.03 -19.40
C ILE A 16 -7.90 5.35 -17.92
N TYR A 17 -7.14 6.41 -17.60
CA TYR A 17 -7.30 7.16 -16.35
C TYR A 17 -6.98 8.64 -16.60
N ASN A 18 -8.03 9.43 -16.83
CA ASN A 18 -8.01 10.86 -16.58
C ASN A 18 -9.40 11.28 -16.05
N GLN A 19 -9.55 11.23 -14.74
CA GLN A 19 -10.72 11.74 -14.01
C GLN A 19 -10.24 12.83 -13.06
N ARG A 20 -9.79 13.94 -13.63
CA ARG A 20 -9.83 15.28 -13.03
C ARG A 20 -9.66 16.27 -14.17
N SER A 21 -10.66 17.12 -14.37
CA SER A 21 -10.80 18.13 -15.45
C SER A 21 -11.68 17.70 -16.63
N LEU A 22 -12.98 17.47 -16.39
CA LEU A 22 -14.05 17.60 -17.41
C LEU A 22 -15.42 17.71 -16.70
N TRP A 23 -15.54 18.71 -15.81
CA TRP A 23 -16.80 19.07 -15.16
C TRP A 23 -17.04 20.58 -15.20
N VAL A 24 -16.60 21.27 -16.26
CA VAL A 24 -17.10 22.58 -16.67
C VAL A 24 -16.94 22.63 -18.20
N LYS A 25 -18.00 23.05 -18.92
CA LYS A 25 -18.16 23.10 -20.39
C LYS A 25 -18.67 21.83 -21.07
N ARG A 26 -19.98 21.61 -20.95
CA ARG A 26 -20.86 21.29 -22.10
C ARG A 26 -22.33 21.52 -21.75
N ARG A 27 -22.70 22.79 -21.61
CA ARG A 27 -24.11 23.24 -21.68
C ARG A 27 -24.23 24.06 -22.96
N GLN A 28 -24.50 23.39 -24.08
CA GLN A 28 -25.15 23.93 -25.28
C GLN A 28 -25.11 22.88 -26.40
N ARG A 29 -26.24 22.22 -26.62
CA ARG A 29 -26.92 22.03 -27.92
C ARG A 29 -28.08 21.07 -27.70
N LYS A 30 -29.29 21.63 -27.73
CA LYS A 30 -30.56 20.90 -27.83
C LYS A 30 -30.91 20.70 -29.30
N SER A 31 -31.86 19.77 -29.50
CA SER A 31 -32.63 19.41 -30.71
C SER A 31 -32.05 18.19 -31.44
N ILE A 32 -32.81 17.15 -31.82
CA ILE A 32 -34.23 17.03 -32.20
C ILE A 32 -34.69 15.56 -31.92
N LEU A 33 -35.92 15.33 -31.39
CA LEU A 33 -36.91 14.29 -31.81
C LEU A 33 -38.02 13.94 -30.75
N ARG A 34 -39.27 14.25 -31.14
CA ARG A 34 -40.62 13.65 -30.92
C ARG A 34 -41.27 13.46 -29.50
N PRO A 35 -42.62 13.57 -29.39
CA PRO A 35 -43.28 14.14 -28.21
C PRO A 35 -44.18 13.15 -27.44
N CYS A 36 -43.62 12.11 -26.81
CA CYS A 36 -44.44 11.24 -25.93
C CYS A 36 -43.76 10.75 -24.62
N SER A 37 -42.50 11.08 -24.35
CA SER A 37 -41.79 10.67 -23.11
C SER A 37 -41.49 11.81 -22.13
N VAL A 38 -41.99 13.02 -22.37
CA VAL A 38 -41.59 14.23 -21.60
C VAL A 38 -42.24 14.28 -20.22
N LYS A 39 -43.47 13.78 -20.04
CA LYS A 39 -44.16 13.83 -18.73
C LYS A 39 -43.54 12.88 -17.69
N LYS A 40 -43.02 11.73 -18.09
CA LYS A 40 -42.45 10.72 -17.17
C LYS A 40 -41.02 11.05 -16.74
N LEU A 41 -40.26 11.76 -17.57
CA LEU A 41 -38.93 12.27 -17.23
C LEU A 41 -39.00 13.50 -16.31
N LEU A 42 -39.99 14.39 -16.50
CA LEU A 42 -40.17 15.57 -15.66
C LEU A 42 -40.61 15.24 -14.23
N SER A 43 -41.40 14.17 -14.02
CA SER A 43 -41.79 13.73 -12.68
C SER A 43 -40.61 13.08 -11.92
N HIS A 44 -39.79 12.28 -12.61
CA HIS A 44 -38.65 11.62 -12.00
C HIS A 44 -37.53 12.60 -11.63
N SER A 45 -37.23 13.58 -12.50
CA SER A 45 -36.25 14.63 -12.18
C SER A 45 -36.71 15.59 -11.08
N ARG A 46 -38.03 15.71 -10.83
CA ARG A 46 -38.57 16.51 -9.72
C ARG A 46 -38.44 15.78 -8.39
N GLU A 47 -38.70 14.47 -8.38
CA GLU A 47 -38.51 13.61 -7.19
C GLU A 47 -37.03 13.43 -6.81
N GLU A 48 -36.11 13.40 -7.78
CA GLU A 48 -34.67 13.36 -7.51
C GLU A 48 -34.18 14.68 -6.88
N HIS A 49 -34.66 15.82 -7.38
CA HIS A 49 -34.27 17.14 -6.87
C HIS A 49 -34.87 17.46 -5.49
N GLU A 50 -36.04 16.89 -5.15
CA GLU A 50 -36.62 16.98 -3.80
C GLU A 50 -35.85 16.10 -2.80
N ARG A 51 -35.43 14.90 -3.20
CA ARG A 51 -34.59 14.01 -2.37
C ARG A 51 -33.18 14.55 -2.12
N GLU A 52 -32.57 15.23 -3.09
CA GLU A 52 -31.27 15.89 -2.92
C GLU A 52 -31.34 17.06 -1.92
N LYS A 53 -32.43 17.84 -1.93
CA LYS A 53 -32.65 18.94 -0.97
C LYS A 53 -32.90 18.44 0.46
N GLU A 54 -33.63 17.34 0.62
CA GLU A 54 -33.81 16.70 1.93
C GLU A 54 -32.50 16.13 2.48
N HIS A 55 -31.66 15.56 1.61
CA HIS A 55 -30.33 15.05 2.01
C HIS A 55 -29.36 16.18 2.39
N GLU A 56 -29.33 17.30 1.66
CA GLU A 56 -28.51 18.46 2.02
C GLU A 56 -28.95 19.09 3.36
N HIS A 57 -30.25 19.15 3.63
CA HIS A 57 -30.76 19.71 4.89
C HIS A 57 -30.55 18.77 6.10
N ALA A 58 -30.54 17.45 5.89
CA ALA A 58 -30.15 16.47 6.90
C ALA A 58 -28.65 16.56 7.22
N VAL A 59 -27.80 16.72 6.20
CA VAL A 59 -26.34 16.87 6.36
C VAL A 59 -25.99 18.17 7.10
N SER A 60 -26.71 19.27 6.85
CA SER A 60 -26.46 20.54 7.55
C SER A 60 -26.81 20.46 9.05
N LYS A 61 -27.90 19.77 9.41
CA LYS A 61 -28.28 19.55 10.82
C LYS A 61 -27.32 18.64 11.59
N ASP A 62 -26.71 17.66 10.91
CA ASP A 62 -25.71 16.76 11.51
C ASP A 62 -24.35 17.43 11.71
N GLU A 63 -23.96 18.40 10.86
CA GLU A 63 -22.76 19.21 11.08
C GLU A 63 -22.88 20.17 12.27
N GLU A 64 -24.07 20.75 12.48
CA GLU A 64 -24.33 21.67 13.57
C GLU A 64 -24.30 20.93 14.93
N ARG A 65 -24.93 19.75 15.02
CA ARG A 65 -24.85 18.87 16.21
C ARG A 65 -23.43 18.38 16.53
N LYS A 66 -22.57 18.19 15.52
CA LYS A 66 -21.16 17.80 15.72
C LYS A 66 -20.30 18.95 16.27
N LYS A 67 -20.64 20.21 15.95
CA LYS A 67 -19.94 21.38 16.50
C LYS A 67 -20.27 21.59 17.98
N ASP A 68 -21.53 21.34 18.38
CA ASP A 68 -21.93 21.49 19.78
C ASP A 68 -21.32 20.41 20.69
N MET A 69 -21.25 19.15 20.25
CA MET A 69 -20.57 18.09 21.02
C MET A 69 -19.05 18.28 21.13
N ALA A 70 -18.41 18.88 20.11
CA ALA A 70 -16.97 19.15 20.14
C ALA A 70 -16.60 20.27 21.13
N LYS A 71 -17.55 21.15 21.45
CA LYS A 71 -17.37 22.23 22.42
C LYS A 71 -17.51 21.72 23.86
N ALA A 72 -18.47 20.82 24.13
CA ALA A 72 -18.64 20.19 25.44
C ALA A 72 -17.45 19.28 25.85
N ARG A 73 -16.85 18.57 24.90
CA ARG A 73 -15.72 17.65 25.17
C ARG A 73 -14.38 18.35 25.45
N LYS A 74 -14.29 19.66 25.23
CA LYS A 74 -13.08 20.46 25.48
C LYS A 74 -12.99 21.01 26.91
N GLU A 75 -14.06 20.97 27.67
CA GLU A 75 -14.09 21.47 29.06
C GLU A 75 -13.80 20.37 30.10
N GLU A 76 -13.99 19.09 29.77
CA GLU A 76 -13.68 17.94 30.66
C GLU A 76 -12.21 17.48 30.61
N ALA A 77 -11.39 17.93 29.65
CA ALA A 77 -10.01 17.48 29.48
C ALA A 77 -8.97 18.26 30.33
N LYS A 78 -9.41 18.93 31.41
CA LYS A 78 -8.55 19.77 32.27
C LYS A 78 -8.43 19.30 33.73
N ALA A 79 -8.83 18.09 34.06
CA ALA A 79 -8.59 17.52 35.39
C ALA A 79 -8.26 16.01 35.29
N GLY A 80 -7.02 15.63 35.65
CA GLY A 80 -6.65 14.23 35.88
C GLY A 80 -5.24 13.85 35.44
N ASP A 81 -4.21 14.49 36.02
CA ASP A 81 -2.88 13.89 36.16
C ASP A 81 -2.84 13.18 37.53
N SER A 82 -2.74 11.86 37.54
CA SER A 82 -2.31 11.06 38.69
C SER A 82 -1.98 9.65 38.22
N GLU A 83 -0.71 9.28 38.40
CA GLU A 83 -0.14 7.97 38.09
C GLU A 83 -0.57 6.94 39.14
N ASP A 84 -1.20 5.84 38.70
CA ASP A 84 -1.35 4.63 39.51
C ASP A 84 -0.88 3.43 38.68
N ILE A 85 0.31 2.92 39.02
CA ILE A 85 0.93 1.74 38.41
C ILE A 85 0.36 0.49 39.09
N LEU A 86 -0.49 -0.26 38.38
CA LEU A 86 -0.91 -1.62 38.76
C LEU A 86 0.15 -2.64 38.27
N PRO A 87 0.61 -3.58 39.12
CA PRO A 87 1.62 -4.56 38.74
C PRO A 87 1.00 -5.71 37.92
N GLY A 88 1.53 -5.98 36.73
CA GLY A 88 1.15 -7.18 35.94
C GLY A 88 1.07 -6.99 34.42
N ILE A 89 1.22 -5.78 33.91
CA ILE A 89 1.32 -5.51 32.47
C ILE A 89 2.81 -5.53 32.09
N PRO A 90 3.25 -6.31 31.08
CA PRO A 90 4.62 -6.22 30.60
C PRO A 90 4.88 -4.78 30.15
N PRO A 91 6.04 -4.19 30.50
CA PRO A 91 6.31 -2.80 30.17
C PRO A 91 6.16 -2.60 28.67
N VAL A 92 5.30 -1.65 28.27
CA VAL A 92 5.36 -1.05 26.93
C VAL A 92 6.82 -0.60 26.77
N PRO A 93 7.56 -1.04 25.74
CA PRO A 93 8.98 -0.75 25.65
C PRO A 93 9.17 0.77 25.69
N SER A 94 9.73 1.24 26.79
CA SER A 94 10.09 2.63 27.02
C SER A 94 11.04 3.05 25.90
N THR A 95 10.62 4.03 25.11
CA THR A 95 11.33 4.55 23.94
C THR A 95 12.58 5.33 24.35
N ASN A 96 13.64 4.62 24.76
CA ASN A 96 14.97 5.17 24.99
C ASN A 96 15.99 4.65 23.95
N HIS A 97 15.52 4.28 22.75
CA HIS A 97 16.40 4.10 21.60
C HIS A 97 16.28 5.32 20.68
N PRO A 98 17.36 6.07 20.44
CA PRO A 98 17.34 7.17 19.49
C PRO A 98 17.06 6.61 18.09
N LYS A 99 15.88 6.93 17.52
CA LYS A 99 15.47 6.92 16.09
C LYS A 99 16.00 5.81 15.15
N SER A 100 16.53 4.72 15.66
CA SER A 100 17.08 3.63 14.86
C SER A 100 15.98 2.60 14.63
N GLY A 101 15.72 2.31 13.37
CA GLY A 101 14.77 1.30 12.96
C GLY A 101 15.03 0.93 11.52
N VAL A 102 14.21 0.05 10.97
CA VAL A 102 14.30 -0.40 9.57
C VAL A 102 13.04 -0.02 8.83
N VAL A 103 13.20 0.31 7.55
CA VAL A 103 12.11 0.43 6.59
C VAL A 103 12.23 -0.68 5.56
N PHE A 104 11.11 -1.31 5.23
CA PHE A 104 11.06 -2.29 4.15
C PHE A 104 10.28 -1.73 2.96
N VAL A 105 10.77 -1.99 1.76
CA VAL A 105 10.15 -1.57 0.51
C VAL A 105 9.99 -2.80 -0.37
N LEU A 106 8.75 -3.10 -0.73
CA LEU A 106 8.40 -4.15 -1.68
C LEU A 106 8.21 -3.54 -3.05
N GLU A 107 9.13 -3.85 -3.97
CA GLU A 107 9.12 -3.34 -5.35
C GLU A 107 8.45 -4.36 -6.28
N LYS A 108 7.69 -3.88 -7.27
CA LYS A 108 6.97 -4.71 -8.25
C LYS A 108 6.04 -5.75 -7.58
N ALA A 109 5.26 -5.27 -6.62
CA ALA A 109 4.29 -6.10 -5.93
C ALA A 109 3.11 -6.43 -6.87
N SER A 110 2.85 -7.72 -7.05
CA SER A 110 1.77 -8.23 -7.90
C SER A 110 0.40 -8.10 -7.22
N LEU A 111 -0.09 -6.86 -7.09
CA LEU A 111 -1.40 -6.49 -6.54
C LEU A 111 -2.23 -5.80 -7.64
N VAL A 112 -2.72 -6.59 -8.59
CA VAL A 112 -3.47 -6.09 -9.74
C VAL A 112 -4.97 -6.25 -9.50
N PRO A 113 -5.74 -5.16 -9.32
CA PRO A 113 -7.18 -5.25 -9.19
C PRO A 113 -7.85 -5.42 -10.55
N ALA A 114 -8.89 -6.25 -10.61
CA ALA A 114 -9.72 -6.40 -11.79
C ALA A 114 -11.18 -6.71 -11.42
N TYR A 115 -12.09 -6.39 -12.34
CA TYR A 115 -13.46 -6.89 -12.28
C TYR A 115 -13.51 -8.30 -12.89
N VAL A 116 -13.81 -9.29 -12.05
CA VAL A 116 -14.05 -10.68 -12.46
C VAL A 116 -15.54 -10.93 -12.35
N GLY A 117 -16.23 -10.93 -13.49
CA GLY A 117 -17.69 -10.92 -13.52
C GLY A 117 -18.25 -9.61 -12.93
N ARG A 118 -18.81 -9.67 -11.71
CA ARG A 118 -19.38 -8.51 -11.00
C ARG A 118 -18.60 -8.11 -9.75
N THR A 119 -17.57 -8.86 -9.36
CA THR A 119 -16.78 -8.60 -8.15
C THR A 119 -15.48 -7.89 -8.50
N TYR A 120 -15.04 -7.00 -7.60
CA TYR A 120 -13.76 -6.30 -7.70
C TYR A 120 -12.74 -6.97 -6.79
N GLU A 121 -11.80 -7.68 -7.40
CA GLU A 121 -10.88 -8.58 -6.69
C GLU A 121 -9.44 -8.39 -7.17
N ILE A 122 -8.49 -8.80 -6.34
CA ILE A 122 -7.09 -8.89 -6.75
C ILE A 122 -6.91 -10.17 -7.58
N LEU A 123 -6.24 -10.06 -8.72
CA LEU A 123 -5.94 -11.19 -9.59
C LEU A 123 -5.04 -12.21 -8.86
N ASN A 124 -5.34 -13.48 -9.05
CA ASN A 124 -4.66 -14.61 -8.41
C ASN A 124 -4.72 -15.81 -9.38
N PRO A 125 -3.62 -16.53 -9.67
CA PRO A 125 -3.60 -17.69 -10.55
C PRO A 125 -4.60 -18.75 -10.11
N ASP A 126 -4.67 -19.08 -8.82
CA ASP A 126 -5.45 -20.22 -8.33
C ASP A 126 -6.96 -20.04 -8.56
N LYS A 127 -7.44 -18.80 -8.43
CA LYS A 127 -8.87 -18.46 -8.57
C LYS A 127 -9.23 -17.96 -9.96
N HIS A 128 -8.31 -17.25 -10.62
CA HIS A 128 -8.60 -16.47 -11.81
C HIS A 128 -7.87 -16.98 -13.06
N ALA A 129 -7.29 -18.19 -13.04
CA ALA A 129 -6.56 -18.78 -14.16
C ALA A 129 -7.32 -18.69 -15.50
N ASP A 130 -8.58 -19.12 -15.52
CA ASP A 130 -9.40 -19.12 -16.75
C ASP A 130 -9.72 -17.71 -17.24
N PHE A 131 -9.98 -16.79 -16.32
CA PHE A 131 -10.22 -15.38 -16.64
C PHE A 131 -8.98 -14.74 -17.27
N LEU A 132 -7.79 -15.05 -16.73
CA LEU A 132 -6.51 -14.55 -17.22
C LEU A 132 -6.21 -15.11 -18.62
N ARG A 133 -6.37 -16.43 -18.81
CA ARG A 133 -6.21 -17.08 -20.12
C ARG A 133 -7.14 -16.51 -21.19
N LYS A 134 -8.42 -16.27 -20.85
CA LYS A 134 -9.38 -15.63 -21.77
C LYS A 134 -8.96 -14.21 -22.20
N LYS A 135 -8.20 -13.51 -21.37
CA LYS A 135 -7.66 -12.17 -21.66
C LYS A 135 -6.26 -12.18 -22.26
N ASN A 136 -5.73 -13.35 -22.63
CA ASN A 136 -4.34 -13.53 -23.08
C ASN A 136 -3.30 -13.01 -22.09
N MET A 137 -3.60 -13.13 -20.79
CA MET A 137 -2.71 -12.76 -19.69
C MET A 137 -2.14 -14.04 -19.08
N ASN A 138 -0.85 -14.02 -18.74
CA ASN A 138 -0.18 -15.18 -18.17
C ASN A 138 -0.50 -15.31 -16.66
N PRO A 139 -1.11 -16.41 -16.18
CA PRO A 139 -1.45 -16.57 -14.77
C PRO A 139 -0.25 -16.50 -13.82
N TYR A 140 0.94 -16.92 -14.27
CA TYR A 140 2.14 -16.99 -13.43
C TYR A 140 2.68 -15.62 -13.00
N ASP A 141 2.29 -14.54 -13.67
CA ASP A 141 2.73 -13.19 -13.34
C ASP A 141 1.92 -12.56 -12.19
N TYR A 142 0.74 -13.11 -11.89
CA TYR A 142 -0.21 -12.55 -10.91
C TYR A 142 -0.06 -13.19 -9.53
N ARG A 143 1.07 -13.01 -8.85
CA ARG A 143 1.40 -13.71 -7.58
C ARG A 143 1.21 -12.82 -6.32
N PRO A 144 -0.02 -12.54 -5.86
CA PRO A 144 -0.24 -11.76 -4.64
C PRO A 144 0.19 -12.51 -3.37
N ASP A 145 0.36 -13.82 -3.44
CA ASP A 145 0.86 -14.70 -2.38
C ASP A 145 2.28 -14.33 -1.94
N ILE A 146 3.15 -13.91 -2.87
CA ILE A 146 4.51 -13.46 -2.55
C ILE A 146 4.47 -12.23 -1.64
N VAL A 147 3.62 -11.25 -1.98
CA VAL A 147 3.44 -10.02 -1.17
C VAL A 147 2.84 -10.37 0.19
N HIS A 148 1.86 -11.27 0.21
CA HIS A 148 1.21 -11.73 1.44
C HIS A 148 2.21 -12.40 2.39
N GLU A 149 3.02 -13.34 1.90
CA GLU A 149 4.05 -14.04 2.68
C GLU A 149 5.03 -13.03 3.31
N ILE A 150 5.58 -12.12 2.50
CA ILE A 150 6.56 -11.13 2.98
C ILE A 150 5.95 -10.21 4.04
N LEU A 151 4.73 -9.72 3.83
CA LEU A 151 4.09 -8.83 4.81
C LEU A 151 3.79 -9.54 6.13
N VAL A 152 3.41 -10.82 6.08
CA VAL A 152 3.22 -11.65 7.27
C VAL A 152 4.56 -11.87 7.97
N ASP A 153 5.64 -12.16 7.25
CA ASP A 153 6.97 -12.34 7.82
C ASP A 153 7.50 -11.06 8.48
N ILE A 154 7.39 -9.90 7.82
CA ILE A 154 7.87 -8.62 8.37
C ILE A 154 7.04 -8.24 9.60
N LEU A 155 5.71 -8.19 9.49
CA LEU A 155 4.86 -7.68 10.55
C LEU A 155 4.66 -8.70 11.69
N GLY A 156 4.93 -9.98 11.44
CA GLY A 156 4.97 -11.04 12.45
C GLY A 156 6.35 -11.26 13.08
N SER A 157 7.40 -10.58 12.61
CA SER A 157 8.76 -10.74 13.15
C SER A 157 8.91 -10.18 14.57
N ARG A 158 9.89 -10.70 15.33
CA ARG A 158 10.25 -10.11 16.64
C ARG A 158 10.77 -8.69 16.46
N LEU A 159 11.40 -8.41 15.33
CA LEU A 159 11.79 -7.07 14.92
C LEU A 159 10.63 -6.06 14.95
N ASN A 160 9.46 -6.45 14.44
CA ASN A 160 8.26 -5.61 14.47
C ASN A 160 7.67 -5.52 15.88
N MET A 161 7.66 -6.63 16.63
CA MET A 161 7.18 -6.66 18.02
C MET A 161 8.02 -5.78 18.95
N ALA A 162 9.33 -5.67 18.68
CA ALA A 162 10.25 -4.78 19.38
C ALA A 162 10.12 -3.30 18.97
N GLY A 163 9.23 -2.97 18.01
CA GLY A 163 9.01 -1.60 17.56
C GLY A 163 10.09 -1.04 16.64
N MET A 164 10.97 -1.89 16.10
CA MET A 164 12.09 -1.46 15.25
C MET A 164 11.72 -1.29 13.78
N VAL A 165 10.62 -1.89 13.33
CA VAL A 165 10.09 -1.64 11.97
C VAL A 165 9.35 -0.31 11.99
N GLN A 166 9.84 0.68 11.25
CA GLN A 166 9.23 2.02 11.22
C GLN A 166 8.03 2.08 10.26
N ALA A 167 8.19 1.52 9.07
CA ALA A 167 7.16 1.46 8.04
C ALA A 167 7.48 0.37 7.02
N VAL A 168 6.43 -0.12 6.35
CA VAL A 168 6.55 -0.96 5.16
C VAL A 168 5.90 -0.23 4.00
N PHE A 169 6.63 -0.12 2.89
CA PHE A 169 6.13 0.44 1.64
C PHE A 169 5.94 -0.66 0.62
N VAL A 170 4.85 -0.61 -0.14
CA VAL A 170 4.56 -1.56 -1.21
C VAL A 170 4.32 -0.78 -2.48
N LYS A 171 5.21 -0.94 -3.45
CA LYS A 171 5.07 -0.37 -4.79
C LYS A 171 4.60 -1.47 -5.73
N THR A 172 3.36 -1.31 -6.19
CA THR A 172 2.72 -2.27 -7.10
C THR A 172 3.30 -2.19 -8.51
N ASP A 173 3.08 -3.24 -9.31
CA ASP A 173 3.45 -3.25 -10.74
C ASP A 173 2.79 -2.12 -11.55
N LEU A 174 1.63 -1.64 -11.08
CA LEU A 174 0.90 -0.52 -11.69
C LEU A 174 1.42 0.86 -11.25
N GLY A 175 2.44 0.91 -10.38
CA GLY A 175 3.05 2.15 -9.90
C GLY A 175 2.37 2.79 -8.69
N HIS A 176 1.32 2.18 -8.13
CA HIS A 176 0.72 2.63 -6.87
C HIS A 176 1.68 2.38 -5.71
N LEU A 177 1.88 3.41 -4.87
CA LEU A 177 2.71 3.33 -3.67
C LEU A 177 1.82 3.30 -2.42
N ILE A 178 1.90 2.20 -1.67
CA ILE A 178 1.11 1.95 -0.47
C ILE A 178 2.03 2.05 0.74
N LYS A 179 1.63 2.86 1.73
CA LYS A 179 2.26 2.90 3.06
C LYS A 179 1.47 2.04 4.03
N ILE A 180 2.15 1.11 4.68
CA ILE A 180 1.62 0.22 5.71
C ILE A 180 2.30 0.54 7.04
N LYS A 181 1.49 0.73 8.08
CA LYS A 181 2.01 0.93 9.44
C LYS A 181 2.43 -0.40 10.09
N PRO A 182 3.40 -0.38 11.03
CA PRO A 182 3.85 -1.56 11.78
C PRO A 182 2.75 -2.28 12.59
N HIS A 183 1.77 -1.52 13.09
CA HIS A 183 0.68 -2.02 13.94
C HIS A 183 -0.44 -2.73 13.16
N VAL A 184 -0.34 -2.82 11.84
CA VAL A 184 -1.39 -3.43 11.02
C VAL A 184 -1.36 -4.94 11.13
N ARG A 185 -2.49 -5.53 11.49
CA ARG A 185 -2.67 -6.99 11.46
C ARG A 185 -3.05 -7.45 10.05
N ILE A 186 -2.13 -8.12 9.39
CA ILE A 186 -2.38 -8.74 8.09
C ILE A 186 -3.23 -10.02 8.28
N PRO A 187 -4.31 -10.20 7.50
CA PRO A 187 -5.07 -11.44 7.55
C PRO A 187 -4.18 -12.65 7.19
N PRO A 188 -4.24 -13.76 7.96
CA PRO A 188 -3.34 -14.91 7.74
C PRO A 188 -3.70 -15.71 6.49
N THR A 189 -4.92 -15.56 5.96
CA THR A 189 -5.33 -16.27 4.74
C THR A 189 -5.24 -15.35 3.52
N LEU A 190 -4.67 -15.87 2.43
CA LEU A 190 -4.50 -15.13 1.18
C LEU A 190 -5.82 -14.53 0.66
N GLY A 191 -6.93 -15.28 0.75
CA GLY A 191 -8.24 -14.78 0.31
C GLY A 191 -8.71 -13.53 1.07
N LYS A 192 -8.52 -13.47 2.39
CA LYS A 192 -8.87 -12.30 3.20
C LYS A 192 -7.90 -11.15 2.94
N PHE A 193 -6.63 -11.45 2.75
CA PHE A 193 -5.63 -10.46 2.34
C PHE A 193 -5.98 -9.80 1.02
N CYS A 194 -6.33 -10.59 -0.02
CA CYS A 194 -6.74 -10.06 -1.32
C CYS A 194 -7.99 -9.17 -1.21
N ALA A 195 -8.98 -9.55 -0.39
CA ALA A 195 -10.16 -8.71 -0.15
C ALA A 195 -9.81 -7.40 0.57
N MET A 196 -8.89 -7.43 1.54
CA MET A 196 -8.40 -6.23 2.21
C MET A 196 -7.65 -5.31 1.22
N MET A 197 -6.81 -5.88 0.35
CA MET A 197 -6.07 -5.11 -0.65
C MET A 197 -6.98 -4.54 -1.75
N SER A 198 -8.00 -5.29 -2.19
CA SER A 198 -9.00 -4.76 -3.13
C SER A 198 -9.76 -3.58 -2.52
N GLN A 199 -10.15 -3.67 -1.24
CA GLN A 199 -10.76 -2.56 -0.52
C GLN A 199 -9.81 -1.36 -0.39
N LEU A 200 -8.53 -1.58 -0.11
CA LEU A 200 -7.52 -0.53 -0.02
C LEU A 200 -7.41 0.24 -1.34
N LEU A 201 -7.37 -0.46 -2.47
CA LEU A 201 -7.25 0.17 -3.79
C LEU A 201 -8.55 0.90 -4.21
N GLN A 202 -9.71 0.47 -3.72
CA GLN A 202 -10.97 1.19 -3.94
C GLN A 202 -11.10 2.47 -3.11
N LYS A 203 -10.73 2.40 -1.82
CA LYS A 203 -10.95 3.48 -0.84
C LYS A 203 -9.72 4.36 -0.62
N PHE A 204 -8.58 3.99 -1.21
CA PHE A 204 -7.25 4.58 -1.03
C PHE A 204 -6.71 4.60 0.42
N SER A 205 -7.49 4.12 1.39
CA SER A 205 -7.07 4.01 2.78
C SER A 205 -7.91 3.00 3.56
N ILE A 206 -7.30 2.42 4.59
CA ILE A 206 -7.96 1.58 5.59
C ILE A 206 -7.69 2.20 6.95
N LYS A 207 -8.76 2.38 7.74
CA LYS A 207 -8.70 2.94 9.09
C LYS A 207 -8.85 1.84 10.15
N ALA A 208 -8.33 2.09 11.35
CA ALA A 208 -8.50 1.22 12.49
C ALA A 208 -9.99 1.11 12.89
N ARG A 209 -10.39 -0.03 13.45
CA ARG A 209 -11.73 -0.22 13.99
C ARG A 209 -11.88 0.62 15.26
N GLY A 210 -12.84 1.54 15.30
CA GLY A 210 -13.08 2.41 16.46
C GLY A 210 -12.21 3.67 16.55
N GLY A 211 -11.35 3.94 15.56
CA GLY A 211 -10.48 5.12 15.54
C GLY A 211 -10.36 5.75 14.15
N GLY A 212 -9.94 7.02 14.11
CA GLY A 212 -9.69 7.76 12.87
C GLY A 212 -8.34 7.46 12.21
N GLU A 213 -7.47 6.68 12.87
CA GLU A 213 -6.11 6.43 12.41
C GLU A 213 -6.09 5.59 11.13
N LYS A 214 -5.37 6.08 10.11
CA LYS A 214 -5.10 5.33 8.88
C LYS A 214 -3.98 4.31 9.13
N LEU A 215 -4.31 3.04 8.94
CA LEU A 215 -3.45 1.88 9.09
C LEU A 215 -2.67 1.61 7.79
N MET A 216 -3.38 1.64 6.67
CA MET A 216 -2.83 1.55 5.33
C MET A 216 -3.36 2.70 4.49
N GLN A 217 -2.52 3.26 3.64
CA GLN A 217 -2.93 4.33 2.74
C GLN A 217 -2.13 4.33 1.45
N LEU A 218 -2.78 4.69 0.36
CA LEU A 218 -2.11 5.05 -0.87
C LEU A 218 -1.47 6.43 -0.70
N ILE A 219 -0.20 6.54 -1.07
CA ILE A 219 0.59 7.77 -0.99
C ILE A 219 1.12 8.15 -2.38
N GLU A 220 1.51 9.41 -2.52
CA GLU A 220 2.03 9.93 -3.78
C GLU A 220 3.48 9.50 -4.01
N ASN A 221 3.84 9.28 -5.28
CA ASN A 221 5.21 9.05 -5.69
C ASN A 221 6.01 10.37 -5.72
N PRO A 222 7.37 10.33 -5.63
CA PRO A 222 8.24 9.16 -5.45
C PRO A 222 8.39 8.72 -3.98
N LEU A 223 8.78 7.46 -3.80
CA LEU A 223 9.03 6.83 -2.48
C LEU A 223 9.98 7.64 -1.60
N VAL A 224 11.06 8.17 -2.17
CA VAL A 224 12.14 8.87 -1.44
C VAL A 224 11.61 10.02 -0.56
N LYS A 225 10.51 10.68 -0.97
CA LYS A 225 9.88 11.76 -0.18
C LYS A 225 9.30 11.31 1.16
N HIS A 226 9.05 10.01 1.33
CA HIS A 226 8.40 9.44 2.51
C HIS A 226 9.35 8.68 3.42
N LEU A 227 10.63 8.59 3.03
CA LEU A 227 11.67 7.96 3.83
C LEU A 227 12.24 8.93 4.88
N PRO A 228 12.74 8.43 6.03
CA PRO A 228 13.40 9.26 7.02
C PRO A 228 14.61 10.02 6.46
N VAL A 229 14.86 11.20 7.03
CA VAL A 229 16.09 11.97 6.76
C VAL A 229 17.27 11.15 7.28
N ASN A 230 18.29 10.90 6.44
CA ASN A 230 19.41 9.98 6.67
C ASN A 230 19.07 8.47 6.51
N SER A 231 18.35 8.13 5.44
CA SER A 231 18.12 6.74 5.04
C SER A 231 19.22 6.23 4.12
N ARG A 232 19.62 4.97 4.28
CA ARG A 232 20.48 4.25 3.32
C ARG A 232 19.66 3.18 2.60
N ILE A 233 19.46 3.35 1.30
CA ILE A 233 18.57 2.53 0.47
C ILE A 233 19.36 1.39 -0.17
N ILE A 234 19.05 0.17 0.26
CA ILE A 234 19.78 -1.05 -0.08
C ILE A 234 18.87 -1.93 -0.94
N GLY A 235 19.18 -2.02 -2.23
CA GLY A 235 18.54 -2.92 -3.17
C GLY A 235 19.05 -4.36 -3.04
N LEU A 236 18.15 -5.32 -3.10
CA LEU A 236 18.50 -6.75 -3.16
C LEU A 236 18.32 -7.28 -4.57
N SER A 237 19.39 -7.83 -5.14
CA SER A 237 19.33 -8.50 -6.43
C SER A 237 20.31 -9.67 -6.47
N VAL A 238 19.80 -10.82 -6.88
CA VAL A 238 20.61 -12.04 -7.09
C VAL A 238 21.68 -11.81 -8.16
N SER A 239 21.39 -10.96 -9.16
CA SER A 239 22.32 -10.65 -10.24
C SER A 239 23.29 -9.52 -9.90
N SER A 240 23.32 -9.01 -8.65
CA SER A 240 24.30 -8.01 -8.26
C SER A 240 25.71 -8.62 -8.22
N PRO A 241 26.73 -7.96 -8.79
CA PRO A 241 28.12 -8.41 -8.67
C PRO A 241 28.64 -8.33 -7.23
N LYS A 242 28.01 -7.50 -6.38
CA LYS A 242 28.40 -7.30 -4.99
C LYS A 242 27.73 -8.34 -4.10
N ALA A 243 28.29 -9.55 -4.08
CA ALA A 243 27.90 -10.58 -3.12
C ALA A 243 28.44 -10.24 -1.73
N VAL A 244 27.56 -10.21 -0.73
CA VAL A 244 27.93 -9.83 0.64
C VAL A 244 27.46 -10.88 1.64
N ARG A 245 28.24 -11.05 2.72
CA ARG A 245 27.72 -11.72 3.91
C ARG A 245 26.81 -10.73 4.64
N LEU A 246 25.52 -11.05 4.73
CA LEU A 246 24.51 -10.14 5.27
C LEU A 246 24.82 -9.68 6.70
N ARG A 247 25.36 -10.57 7.53
CA ARG A 247 25.87 -10.28 8.87
C ARG A 247 26.85 -9.11 8.88
N ASP A 248 27.94 -9.24 8.13
CA ASP A 248 29.02 -8.25 8.09
C ASP A 248 28.49 -6.94 7.49
N TYR A 249 27.67 -7.03 6.44
CA TYR A 249 27.05 -5.87 5.80
C TYR A 249 26.12 -5.09 6.75
N VAL A 250 25.26 -5.79 7.51
CA VAL A 250 24.35 -5.16 8.46
C VAL A 250 25.13 -4.57 9.63
N ASP A 251 26.19 -5.23 10.10
CA ASP A 251 27.08 -4.71 11.16
C ASP A 251 27.80 -3.41 10.70
N ASP A 252 28.20 -3.31 9.41
CA ASP A 252 28.83 -2.12 8.80
C ASP A 252 27.88 -0.92 8.60
N VAL A 253 26.57 -1.13 8.55
CA VAL A 253 25.60 -0.03 8.45
C VAL A 253 25.64 0.77 9.75
N GLY A 254 26.07 2.03 9.71
CA GLY A 254 26.14 2.88 10.91
C GLY A 254 24.79 3.02 11.62
N ASN A 255 24.80 3.08 12.94
CA ASN A 255 23.59 3.24 13.75
C ASN A 255 22.92 4.61 13.57
N ASP A 256 23.63 5.56 12.97
CA ASP A 256 23.16 6.93 12.73
C ASP A 256 22.25 7.03 11.50
N CYS A 257 22.23 6.00 10.63
CA CYS A 257 21.41 5.95 9.43
C CYS A 257 20.30 4.90 9.54
N THR A 258 19.17 5.16 8.89
CA THR A 258 18.05 4.20 8.81
C THR A 258 18.23 3.28 7.61
N PRO A 259 18.50 1.97 7.78
CA PRO A 259 18.54 1.04 6.66
C PRO A 259 17.15 0.89 6.03
N VAL A 260 17.10 0.99 4.70
CA VAL A 260 15.91 0.75 3.90
C VAL A 260 16.17 -0.40 2.94
N PHE A 261 15.55 -1.55 3.18
CA PHE A 261 15.73 -2.73 2.32
C PHE A 261 14.67 -2.77 1.22
N VAL A 262 15.11 -2.75 -0.04
CA VAL A 262 14.27 -2.86 -1.23
C VAL A 262 14.29 -4.29 -1.76
N ILE A 263 13.13 -4.93 -1.76
CA ILE A 263 12.95 -6.36 -2.01
C ILE A 263 11.93 -6.53 -3.13
N GLY A 264 12.25 -7.36 -4.12
CA GLY A 264 11.33 -7.67 -5.21
C GLY A 264 10.19 -8.58 -4.74
N ALA A 265 8.94 -8.12 -4.83
CA ALA A 265 7.75 -8.90 -4.49
C ALA A 265 6.99 -9.36 -5.75
N MET A 266 7.75 -9.90 -6.71
CA MET A 266 7.30 -10.29 -8.05
C MET A 266 7.59 -11.78 -8.33
N ALA A 267 6.85 -12.38 -9.26
CA ALA A 267 7.13 -13.75 -9.70
C ALA A 267 8.48 -13.85 -10.43
N HIS A 268 8.67 -12.97 -11.41
CA HIS A 268 9.88 -12.86 -12.21
C HIS A 268 10.17 -11.39 -12.51
N GLY A 269 11.45 -11.04 -12.58
CA GLY A 269 11.89 -9.70 -12.93
C GLY A 269 13.06 -9.21 -12.10
N LYS A 270 13.31 -7.91 -12.19
CA LYS A 270 14.35 -7.19 -11.46
C LYS A 270 13.73 -5.99 -10.77
N ILE A 271 14.24 -5.65 -9.58
CA ILE A 271 13.87 -4.40 -8.91
C ILE A 271 14.30 -3.19 -9.74
N ASN A 272 13.63 -2.05 -9.53
CA ASN A 272 14.13 -0.77 -10.03
C ASN A 272 15.16 -0.25 -9.02
N ASP A 273 16.38 -0.02 -9.50
CA ASP A 273 17.56 0.39 -8.74
C ASP A 273 17.89 1.89 -8.86
N ASP A 274 17.09 2.67 -9.61
CA ASP A 274 17.33 4.09 -9.90
C ASP A 274 17.44 4.98 -8.64
N TYR A 275 16.83 4.54 -7.54
CA TYR A 275 16.77 5.25 -6.27
C TYR A 275 17.53 4.53 -5.14
N THR A 276 18.25 3.46 -5.46
CA THR A 276 19.02 2.68 -4.48
C THR A 276 20.44 3.23 -4.35
N ASP A 277 20.95 3.32 -3.13
CA ASP A 277 22.33 3.75 -2.86
C ASP A 277 23.32 2.60 -3.06
N ASP A 278 22.89 1.37 -2.82
CA ASP A 278 23.70 0.16 -2.92
C ASP A 278 22.84 -1.01 -3.41
N LEU A 279 23.41 -1.87 -4.24
CA LEU A 279 22.72 -3.05 -4.77
C LEU A 279 23.54 -4.28 -4.41
N ILE A 280 23.02 -5.14 -3.55
CA ILE A 280 23.74 -6.29 -3.01
C ILE A 280 23.07 -7.62 -3.36
N SER A 281 23.88 -8.67 -3.40
CA SER A 281 23.42 -10.05 -3.44
C SER A 281 23.71 -10.74 -2.11
N VAL A 282 22.66 -11.28 -1.48
CA VAL A 282 22.72 -11.96 -0.17
C VAL A 282 23.13 -13.44 -0.32
N SER A 283 23.05 -13.98 -1.52
CA SER A 283 23.27 -15.40 -1.81
C SER A 283 23.66 -15.57 -3.28
N ALA A 284 24.60 -16.47 -3.55
CA ALA A 284 24.96 -16.86 -4.91
C ALA A 284 23.80 -17.58 -5.64
N LEU A 285 22.89 -18.19 -4.88
CA LEU A 285 21.70 -18.86 -5.39
C LEU A 285 20.46 -17.95 -5.30
N PRO A 286 19.51 -18.05 -6.23
CA PRO A 286 18.26 -17.32 -6.15
C PRO A 286 17.47 -17.72 -4.91
N LEU A 287 16.99 -16.71 -4.19
CA LEU A 287 16.19 -16.88 -2.98
C LEU A 287 14.78 -16.35 -3.22
N SER A 288 13.79 -16.95 -2.55
CA SER A 288 12.47 -16.36 -2.47
C SER A 288 12.52 -15.06 -1.67
N ALA A 289 11.63 -14.13 -1.97
CA ALA A 289 11.56 -12.85 -1.28
C ALA A 289 11.31 -13.04 0.23
N GLY A 290 10.44 -13.98 0.63
CA GLY A 290 10.23 -14.33 2.04
C GLY A 290 11.50 -14.86 2.73
N ALA A 291 12.27 -15.73 2.06
CA ALA A 291 13.54 -16.21 2.61
C ALA A 291 14.57 -15.08 2.79
N CYS A 292 14.65 -14.14 1.84
CA CYS A 292 15.49 -12.95 1.97
C CYS A 292 15.08 -12.10 3.18
N VAL A 293 13.78 -11.81 3.30
CA VAL A 293 13.22 -11.02 4.41
C VAL A 293 13.53 -11.66 5.75
N ARG A 294 13.27 -12.97 5.90
CA ARG A 294 13.55 -13.69 7.15
C ARG A 294 15.02 -13.62 7.55
N ARG A 295 15.95 -13.73 6.58
CA ARG A 295 17.39 -13.57 6.82
C ARG A 295 17.76 -12.15 7.28
N ILE A 296 17.18 -11.13 6.64
CA ILE A 296 17.39 -9.72 7.02
C ILE A 296 16.85 -9.46 8.42
N CYS A 297 15.63 -9.89 8.71
CA CYS A 297 15.05 -9.75 10.05
C CYS A 297 15.93 -10.42 11.09
N TYR A 298 16.42 -11.64 10.83
CA TYR A 298 17.32 -12.35 11.75
C TYR A 298 18.63 -11.60 12.02
N GLU A 299 19.30 -11.07 10.99
CA GLU A 299 20.55 -10.32 11.19
C GLU A 299 20.32 -8.98 11.91
N LEU A 300 19.19 -8.32 11.66
CA LEU A 300 18.81 -7.10 12.38
C LEU A 300 18.45 -7.39 13.84
N GLU A 301 17.71 -8.47 14.10
CA GLU A 301 17.42 -8.97 15.46
C GLU A 301 18.72 -9.20 16.24
N ARG A 302 19.71 -9.86 15.60
CA ARG A 302 21.04 -10.07 16.19
C ARG A 302 21.75 -8.75 16.46
N LYS A 303 21.83 -7.85 15.49
CA LYS A 303 22.54 -6.57 15.63
C LYS A 303 21.95 -5.72 16.76
N TRP A 304 20.63 -5.69 16.87
CA TRP A 304 19.92 -4.91 17.89
C TRP A 304 19.66 -5.67 19.19
N ARG A 305 20.22 -6.89 19.34
CA ARG A 305 20.12 -7.73 20.54
C ARG A 305 18.67 -8.01 20.96
N ILE A 306 17.79 -8.22 19.98
CA ILE A 306 16.39 -8.60 20.17
C ILE A 306 16.36 -10.12 20.31
N LEU A 307 15.85 -10.60 21.45
CA LEU A 307 15.76 -12.02 21.81
C LEU A 307 14.40 -12.62 21.45
#